data_AF-A0A6J8C7W0-F1
#
_entry.id   AF-A0A6J8C7W0-F1
#
_cell.length_a   1.000
_cell.length_b   1.000
_cell.length_c   1.000
_cell.angle_alpha   90.00
_cell.angle_beta   90.00
_cell.angle_gamma   90.00
#
_symmetry.space_group_name_H-M   'P 1'
#
loop_
_entity.id
_entity.type
_entity.pdbx_description
1 polymer ?
#
loop_
_entity_poly.entity_id
_entity_poly.type
_entity_poly.pdbx_seq_one_letter_code
_entity_poly.pdbx_strand_id
1 'polypeptide(L)'
;MITHRSANRGSIIQGRSVHNQRIERLWLDLYRGCTNIYYDLFKYLEQCRIVDLENEIQMWALHFVYQPRIQRSLNFFMEMWNSHKLSSERGKTPDQLFVQGALSLFRHDTPAFNEFFGEDVNNEYGVDWNGPIVSTEESNNVTVVLTNSPISMVDYLQLQLEVDPLSDIHNDHGISHFLNT
;
A
#
# COMPACT_ATOMS: atom_id res chain seq x y z
N MET A 1 -24.46 24.34 -3.92
CA MET A 1 -24.64 23.17 -3.03
C MET A 1 -25.26 23.47 -1.65
N ILE A 2 -25.45 24.75 -1.25
CA ILE A 2 -26.16 25.14 -0.01
C ILE A 2 -27.66 25.38 -0.25
N THR A 3 -28.08 25.51 -1.50
CA THR A 3 -29.45 25.90 -1.87
C THR A 3 -30.49 24.79 -1.75
N HIS A 4 -30.09 23.52 -1.62
CA HIS A 4 -31.01 22.37 -1.55
C HIS A 4 -31.04 21.62 -0.21
N ARG A 5 -30.18 21.97 0.77
CA ARG A 5 -30.15 21.30 2.07
C ARG A 5 -29.96 22.35 3.16
N SER A 6 -30.91 22.40 4.09
CA SER A 6 -31.11 23.42 5.12
C SER A 6 -29.82 23.81 5.88
N ALA A 7 -29.69 25.12 6.15
CA ALA A 7 -28.67 25.66 7.05
C ALA A 7 -28.85 25.11 8.48
N ASN A 8 -27.75 24.91 9.22
CA ASN A 8 -27.70 24.43 10.61
C ASN A 8 -27.88 22.92 10.88
N ARG A 9 -27.35 22.02 10.03
CA ARG A 9 -27.24 20.58 10.38
C ARG A 9 -25.87 20.06 10.77
N GLY A 10 -24.83 20.90 10.87
CA GLY A 10 -23.48 20.40 11.20
C GLY A 10 -23.00 19.35 10.20
N SER A 11 -23.38 19.50 8.92
CA SER A 11 -23.07 18.57 7.82
C SER A 11 -21.60 18.59 7.39
N ILE A 12 -20.76 19.31 8.11
CA ILE A 12 -19.31 19.38 7.95
C ILE A 12 -18.71 19.07 9.31
N ILE A 13 -17.93 18.00 9.39
CA ILE A 13 -17.13 17.68 10.57
C ILE A 13 -15.97 18.68 10.55
N GLN A 14 -16.07 19.72 11.38
CA GLN A 14 -15.03 20.74 11.53
C GLN A 14 -14.38 20.60 12.91
N GLY A 15 -13.06 20.41 12.95
CA GLY A 15 -12.28 20.17 14.17
C GLY A 15 -10.87 19.64 13.86
N ARG A 16 -10.00 19.54 14.88
CA ARG A 16 -8.68 18.89 14.72
C ARG A 16 -8.89 17.45 14.24
N SER A 17 -8.10 17.00 13.25
CA SER A 17 -8.16 15.64 12.69
C SER A 17 -7.59 14.57 13.65
N VAL A 18 -8.07 14.54 14.89
CA VAL A 18 -7.62 13.57 15.92
C VAL A 18 -8.14 12.16 15.65
N HIS A 19 -9.08 12.00 14.72
CA HIS A 19 -9.65 10.72 14.33
C HIS A 19 -8.73 9.94 13.38
N ASN A 20 -7.74 10.60 12.75
CA ASN A 20 -6.79 10.00 11.83
C ASN A 20 -5.57 9.35 12.52
N GLN A 21 -5.48 9.45 13.85
CA GLN A 21 -4.32 8.99 14.62
C GLN A 21 -4.01 7.49 14.43
N ARG A 22 -5.04 6.66 14.27
CA ARG A 22 -4.86 5.21 14.12
C ARG A 22 -4.19 4.86 12.79
N ILE A 23 -4.59 5.50 11.68
CA ILE A 23 -3.95 5.27 10.39
C ILE A 23 -2.55 5.91 10.34
N GLU A 24 -2.35 7.07 10.96
CA GLU A 24 -1.02 7.69 11.09
C GLU A 24 -0.06 6.78 11.87
N ARG A 25 -0.54 6.15 12.95
CA ARG A 25 0.25 5.16 13.70
C ARG A 25 0.60 3.94 12.85
N LEU A 26 -0.36 3.42 12.09
CA LEU A 26 -0.12 2.33 11.15
C LEU A 26 0.98 2.69 10.15
N TRP A 27 0.90 3.87 9.52
CA TRP A 27 1.92 4.33 8.58
C TRP A 27 3.30 4.42 9.21
N LEU A 28 3.40 4.90 10.46
CA LEU A 28 4.65 4.95 11.19
C LEU A 28 5.23 3.56 11.46
N ASP A 29 4.39 2.61 11.87
CA ASP A 29 4.81 1.24 12.16
C ASP A 29 5.17 0.48 10.87
N LEU A 30 4.46 0.72 9.76
CA LEU A 30 4.81 0.22 8.43
C LEU A 30 6.17 0.73 7.98
N TYR A 31 6.42 2.04 8.16
CA TYR A 31 7.71 2.62 7.83
C TYR A 31 8.83 1.99 8.66
N ARG A 32 8.69 1.96 9.98
CA ARG A 32 9.72 1.46 10.89
C ARG A 32 9.94 -0.06 10.81
N GLY A 33 8.89 -0.81 10.52
CA GLY A 33 8.89 -2.27 10.55
C GLY A 33 9.09 -2.94 9.20
N CYS A 34 8.95 -2.21 8.09
CA CYS A 34 8.98 -2.79 6.75
C CYS A 34 9.70 -1.93 5.72
N THR A 35 9.33 -0.65 5.54
CA THR A 35 9.77 0.10 4.34
C THR A 35 11.04 0.94 4.53
N ASN A 36 11.45 1.24 5.77
CA ASN A 36 12.67 2.00 6.05
C ASN A 36 13.93 1.35 5.47
N ILE A 37 14.02 0.02 5.51
CA ILE A 37 15.20 -0.69 5.00
C ILE A 37 15.41 -0.47 3.50
N TYR A 38 14.32 -0.45 2.73
CA TYR A 38 14.37 -0.17 1.29
C TYR A 38 14.64 1.31 1.02
N TYR A 39 14.10 2.20 1.85
CA TYR A 39 14.40 3.64 1.77
C TYR A 39 15.91 3.89 1.94
N ASP A 40 16.51 3.34 3.00
CA ASP A 40 17.94 3.50 3.28
C ASP A 40 18.80 2.83 2.20
N LEU A 41 18.38 1.64 1.74
CA LEU A 41 19.06 0.91 0.67
C LEU A 41 19.08 1.68 -0.65
N PHE A 42 17.94 2.20 -1.10
CA PHE A 42 17.87 2.95 -2.35
C PHE A 42 18.64 4.26 -2.26
N LYS A 43 18.63 4.92 -1.10
CA LYS A 43 19.49 6.09 -0.86
C LYS A 43 20.96 5.73 -0.93
N TYR A 44 21.36 4.58 -0.38
CA TYR A 44 22.73 4.08 -0.49
C TYR A 44 23.12 3.79 -1.95
N LEU A 45 22.27 3.10 -2.71
CA LEU A 45 22.52 2.80 -4.13
C LEU A 45 22.68 4.06 -4.98
N GLU A 46 21.86 5.08 -4.74
CA GLU A 46 21.95 6.41 -5.38
C GLU A 46 23.27 7.12 -5.00
N GLN A 47 23.60 7.19 -3.71
CA GLN A 47 24.81 7.86 -3.22
C GLN A 47 26.09 7.22 -3.73
N CYS A 48 26.13 5.89 -3.82
CA CYS A 48 27.26 5.13 -4.35
C CYS A 48 27.32 5.11 -5.88
N ARG A 49 26.35 5.73 -6.58
CA ARG A 49 26.19 5.69 -8.03
C ARG A 49 26.16 4.27 -8.61
N ILE A 50 25.55 3.35 -7.85
CA ILE A 50 25.30 1.98 -8.30
C ILE A 50 24.07 1.96 -9.23
N VAL A 51 23.10 2.82 -8.95
CA VAL A 51 21.89 3.00 -9.77
C VAL A 51 21.89 4.39 -10.38
N ASP A 52 21.67 4.47 -11.68
CA ASP A 52 21.39 5.68 -12.43
C ASP A 52 19.88 5.84 -12.63
N LEU A 53 19.32 6.89 -12.01
CA LEU A 53 17.88 7.17 -12.04
C LEU A 53 17.38 7.62 -13.42
N GLU A 54 18.29 8.08 -14.30
CA GLU A 54 17.95 8.46 -15.67
C GLU A 54 17.97 7.26 -16.63
N ASN A 55 18.48 6.11 -16.18
CA ASN A 55 18.59 4.90 -16.98
C ASN A 55 17.37 3.98 -16.77
N GLU A 56 16.46 3.99 -17.74
CA GLU A 56 15.22 3.18 -17.69
C GLU A 56 15.48 1.67 -17.54
N ILE A 57 16.59 1.15 -18.10
CA ILE A 57 16.95 -0.27 -17.98
C ILE A 57 17.34 -0.60 -16.53
N GLN A 58 18.14 0.25 -15.89
CA GLN A 58 18.51 0.05 -14.48
C GLN A 58 17.31 0.22 -13.56
N MET A 59 16.42 1.18 -13.84
CA MET A 59 15.17 1.33 -13.09
C MET A 59 14.26 0.10 -13.24
N TRP A 60 14.21 -0.48 -14.45
CA TRP A 60 13.47 -1.72 -14.67
C TRP A 60 14.08 -2.90 -13.91
N ALA A 61 15.41 -3.08 -13.97
CA ALA A 61 16.11 -4.14 -13.23
C ALA A 61 15.94 -3.97 -11.71
N LEU A 62 15.96 -2.73 -11.21
CA LEU A 62 15.68 -2.40 -9.81
C LEU A 62 14.26 -2.87 -9.43
N HIS A 63 13.25 -2.58 -10.26
CA HIS A 63 11.89 -3.05 -10.03
C HIS A 63 11.79 -4.59 -10.05
N PHE A 64 12.44 -5.25 -11.02
CA PHE A 64 12.45 -6.70 -11.12
C PHE A 64 12.96 -7.38 -9.83
N VAL A 65 14.04 -6.85 -9.25
CA VAL A 65 14.64 -7.41 -8.03
C VAL A 65 13.85 -7.01 -6.77
N TYR A 66 13.52 -5.73 -6.62
CA TYR A 66 13.05 -5.20 -5.35
C TYR A 66 11.54 -5.21 -5.17
N GLN A 67 10.74 -5.18 -6.24
CA GLN A 67 9.29 -5.29 -6.13
C GLN A 67 8.83 -6.59 -5.44
N PRO A 68 9.30 -7.80 -5.83
CA PRO A 68 8.92 -9.03 -5.13
C PRO A 68 9.43 -9.05 -3.68
N ARG A 69 10.61 -8.49 -3.41
CA ARG A 69 11.15 -8.38 -2.04
C ARG A 69 10.29 -7.49 -1.17
N ILE A 70 9.91 -6.31 -1.65
CA ILE A 70 9.02 -5.38 -0.95
C ILE A 70 7.67 -6.04 -0.70
N GLN A 71 7.09 -6.71 -1.71
CA GLN A 71 5.83 -7.43 -1.55
C GLN A 71 5.91 -8.51 -0.48
N ARG A 72 7.00 -9.29 -0.44
CA ARG A 72 7.23 -10.30 0.61
C ARG A 72 7.25 -9.66 2.01
N SER A 73 7.96 -8.55 2.17
CA SER A 73 8.04 -7.82 3.44
C SER A 73 6.70 -7.22 3.85
N LEU A 74 5.93 -6.69 2.89
CA LEU A 74 4.58 -6.17 3.12
C LEU A 74 3.60 -7.27 3.55
N ASN A 75 3.65 -8.44 2.92
CA ASN A 75 2.83 -9.59 3.31
C ASN A 75 3.15 -10.01 4.75
N PHE A 76 4.44 -10.12 5.09
CA PHE A 76 4.86 -10.45 6.45
C PHE A 76 4.42 -9.38 7.47
N PHE A 77 4.58 -8.10 7.13
CA PHE A 77 4.11 -7.01 7.97
C PHE A 77 2.60 -7.09 8.20
N MET A 78 1.82 -7.35 7.15
CA MET A 78 0.37 -7.49 7.24
C MET A 78 -0.04 -8.63 8.18
N GLU A 79 0.57 -9.82 8.04
CA GLU A 79 0.30 -10.97 8.92
C GLU A 79 0.65 -10.67 10.38
N MET A 80 1.82 -10.09 10.62
CA MET A 80 2.27 -9.74 11.97
C MET A 80 1.38 -8.64 12.57
N TRP A 81 1.06 -7.62 11.79
CA TRP A 81 0.24 -6.51 12.24
C TRP A 81 -1.20 -6.96 12.50
N ASN A 82 -1.80 -7.80 11.68
CA ASN A 82 -3.18 -8.23 11.90
C ASN A 82 -3.33 -9.17 13.11
N SER A 83 -2.23 -9.83 13.51
CA SER A 83 -2.16 -10.74 14.66
C SER A 83 -1.61 -10.11 15.95
N HIS A 84 -1.13 -8.86 15.94
CA HIS A 84 -0.59 -8.23 17.16
C HIS A 84 -1.70 -7.84 18.14
N LYS A 85 -1.40 -7.88 19.44
CA LYS A 85 -2.38 -7.55 20.49
C LYS A 85 -2.43 -6.05 20.75
N LEU A 86 -3.63 -5.48 20.72
CA LEU A 86 -3.88 -4.08 21.06
C LEU A 86 -4.20 -3.93 22.55
N SER A 87 -3.35 -3.20 23.29
CA SER A 87 -3.56 -2.93 24.72
C SER A 87 -4.83 -2.12 24.99
N SER A 88 -5.18 -1.18 24.11
CA SER A 88 -6.41 -0.38 24.19
C SER A 88 -7.67 -1.22 24.00
N GLU A 89 -7.57 -2.39 23.36
CA GLU A 89 -8.68 -3.26 23.01
C GLU A 89 -8.65 -4.57 23.83
N ARG A 90 -8.16 -4.49 25.07
CA ARG A 90 -8.08 -5.62 26.03
C ARG A 90 -7.25 -6.79 25.51
N GLY A 91 -6.22 -6.51 24.71
CA GLY A 91 -5.30 -7.51 24.17
C GLY A 91 -5.86 -8.28 22.97
N LYS A 92 -6.97 -7.83 22.37
CA LYS A 92 -7.47 -8.39 21.12
C LYS A 92 -6.62 -7.96 19.93
N THR A 93 -6.55 -8.80 18.91
CA THR A 93 -5.87 -8.47 17.66
C THR A 93 -6.79 -7.76 16.68
N PRO A 94 -6.27 -7.00 15.71
CA PRO A 94 -7.07 -6.44 14.62
C PRO A 94 -8.00 -7.47 13.97
N ASP A 95 -7.50 -8.67 13.64
CA ASP A 95 -8.33 -9.74 13.08
C ASP A 95 -9.46 -10.17 14.01
N GLN A 96 -9.20 -10.32 15.31
CA GLN A 96 -10.22 -10.67 16.28
C GLN A 96 -11.30 -9.59 16.39
N LEU A 97 -10.90 -8.32 16.35
CA LEU A 97 -11.83 -7.19 16.36
C LEU A 97 -12.68 -7.15 15.09
N PHE A 98 -12.06 -7.39 13.94
CA PHE A 98 -12.76 -7.47 12.65
C PHE A 98 -13.80 -8.58 12.64
N VAL A 99 -13.41 -9.81 13.00
CA VAL A 99 -14.32 -10.97 13.07
C VAL A 99 -15.44 -10.73 14.08
N GLN A 100 -15.12 -10.18 15.26
CA GLN A 100 -16.14 -9.85 16.26
C GLN A 100 -17.13 -8.80 15.73
N GLY A 101 -16.64 -7.77 15.04
CA GLY A 101 -17.47 -6.75 14.41
C GLY A 101 -18.40 -7.33 13.36
N ALA A 102 -17.85 -8.15 12.46
CA ALA A 102 -18.62 -8.84 11.42
C ALA A 102 -19.73 -9.73 12.01
N LEU A 103 -19.41 -10.54 13.03
CA LEU A 103 -20.38 -11.38 13.72
C LEU A 103 -21.47 -10.57 14.44
N SER A 104 -21.11 -9.41 15.00
CA SER A 104 -22.08 -8.52 15.62
C SER A 104 -23.07 -7.96 14.59
N LEU A 105 -22.57 -7.52 13.43
CA LEU A 105 -23.40 -7.00 12.34
C LEU A 105 -24.36 -8.07 11.81
N PHE A 106 -23.87 -9.30 11.65
CA PHE A 106 -24.68 -10.45 11.23
C PHE A 106 -25.80 -10.77 12.24
N ARG A 107 -25.48 -10.85 13.54
CA ARG A 107 -26.44 -11.20 14.59
C ARG A 107 -27.56 -10.20 14.75
N HIS A 108 -27.28 -8.93 14.48
CA HIS A 108 -28.25 -7.85 14.60
C HIS A 108 -29.04 -7.58 13.31
N ASP A 109 -28.89 -8.43 12.29
CA ASP A 109 -29.49 -8.28 10.96
C ASP A 109 -29.34 -6.84 10.41
N THR A 110 -28.16 -6.27 10.65
CA THR A 110 -27.88 -4.89 10.24
C THR A 110 -27.68 -4.84 8.73
N PRO A 111 -28.30 -3.87 8.02
CA PRO A 111 -28.07 -3.69 6.58
C PRO A 111 -26.58 -3.53 6.23
N ALA A 112 -25.79 -2.99 7.16
CA ALA A 112 -24.34 -2.82 7.02
C ALA A 112 -23.57 -4.15 6.83
N PHE A 113 -24.10 -5.29 7.27
CA PHE A 113 -23.48 -6.59 6.99
C PHE A 113 -23.52 -6.89 5.49
N ASN A 114 -24.68 -6.71 4.85
CA ASN A 114 -24.84 -6.94 3.42
C ASN A 114 -24.12 -5.88 2.57
N GLU A 115 -24.03 -4.64 3.03
CA GLU A 115 -23.26 -3.57 2.36
C GLU A 115 -21.76 -3.88 2.31
N PHE A 116 -21.21 -4.51 3.36
CA PHE A 116 -19.78 -4.77 3.48
C PHE A 116 -19.37 -6.18 3.01
N PHE A 117 -20.25 -7.18 3.14
CA PHE A 117 -19.95 -8.60 2.87
C PHE A 117 -20.87 -9.24 1.83
N GLY A 118 -21.84 -8.52 1.26
CA GLY A 118 -22.73 -9.02 0.21
C GLY A 118 -22.02 -9.11 -1.16
N GLU A 119 -22.60 -9.86 -2.09
CA GLU A 119 -22.05 -9.99 -3.46
C GLU A 119 -22.19 -8.70 -4.29
N ASP A 120 -23.14 -7.82 -3.92
CA ASP A 120 -23.40 -6.51 -4.54
C ASP A 120 -22.64 -5.37 -3.82
N VAL A 121 -21.36 -5.54 -3.49
CA VAL A 121 -20.53 -4.39 -3.12
C VAL A 121 -20.42 -3.51 -4.38
N ASN A 122 -21.26 -2.49 -4.43
CA ASN A 122 -21.34 -1.60 -5.57
C ASN A 122 -19.98 -0.90 -5.69
N ASN A 123 -19.18 -1.24 -6.72
CA ASN A 123 -17.84 -0.66 -6.98
C ASN A 123 -17.86 0.87 -7.16
N GLU A 124 -19.05 1.48 -7.16
CA GLU A 124 -19.29 2.91 -7.22
C GLU A 124 -19.39 3.58 -5.83
N TYR A 125 -19.32 2.83 -4.73
CA TYR A 125 -19.37 3.41 -3.38
C TYR A 125 -18.17 4.34 -3.14
N GLY A 126 -18.45 5.63 -3.00
CA GLY A 126 -17.42 6.68 -2.87
C GLY A 126 -17.04 7.38 -4.18
N VAL A 127 -17.61 6.97 -5.32
CA VAL A 127 -17.47 7.67 -6.61
C VAL A 127 -18.56 8.74 -6.72
N ASP A 128 -18.19 10.01 -6.58
CA ASP A 128 -19.09 11.13 -6.88
C ASP A 128 -19.04 11.46 -8.36
N TRP A 129 -19.90 10.83 -9.16
CA TRP A 129 -20.01 11.07 -10.62
C TRP A 129 -20.37 12.52 -10.98
N ASN A 130 -20.94 13.29 -10.03
CA ASN A 130 -21.26 14.71 -10.20
C ASN A 130 -20.30 15.62 -9.42
N GLY A 131 -19.23 15.05 -8.85
CA GLY A 131 -18.22 15.79 -8.12
C GLY A 131 -17.48 16.75 -9.06
N PRO A 132 -16.88 17.83 -8.53
CA PRO A 132 -16.02 18.68 -9.32
C PRO A 132 -14.92 17.82 -9.94
N ILE A 133 -14.85 17.80 -11.27
CA ILE A 133 -13.74 17.19 -11.99
C ILE A 133 -12.49 17.89 -11.48
N VAL A 134 -11.57 17.12 -10.88
CA VAL A 134 -10.28 17.65 -10.45
C VAL A 134 -9.61 18.24 -11.70
N SER A 135 -9.46 19.55 -11.75
CA SER A 135 -8.70 20.20 -12.82
C SER A 135 -7.29 19.63 -12.77
N THR A 136 -6.87 19.03 -13.88
CA THR A 136 -5.55 18.39 -14.05
C THR A 136 -4.36 19.30 -13.71
N GLU A 137 -4.60 20.60 -13.53
CA GLU A 137 -3.60 21.61 -13.17
C GLU A 137 -3.29 21.69 -11.66
N GLU A 138 -4.16 21.16 -10.78
CA GLU A 138 -3.98 21.17 -9.31
C GLU A 138 -4.00 19.78 -8.66
N SER A 139 -3.92 18.73 -9.48
CA SER A 139 -3.81 17.39 -8.96
C SER A 139 -2.39 17.17 -8.45
N ASN A 140 -2.21 17.05 -7.14
CA ASN A 140 -1.05 16.36 -6.54
C ASN A 140 -1.05 14.85 -6.89
N ASN A 141 -1.50 14.49 -8.09
CA ASN A 141 -1.44 13.13 -8.58
C ASN A 141 0.02 12.91 -8.96
N VAL A 142 0.71 12.09 -8.18
CA VAL A 142 2.01 11.56 -8.58
C VAL A 142 1.75 10.69 -9.81
N THR A 143 2.02 11.22 -11.00
CA THR A 143 2.07 10.42 -12.23
C THR A 143 3.26 9.49 -12.11
N VAL A 144 3.01 8.25 -11.72
CA VAL A 144 4.03 7.20 -11.71
C VAL A 144 4.32 6.86 -13.17
N VAL A 145 5.51 7.21 -13.63
CA VAL A 145 5.99 6.82 -14.96
C VAL A 145 6.11 5.31 -14.98
N LEU A 146 5.37 4.64 -15.87
CA LEU A 146 5.46 3.19 -16.03
C LEU A 146 6.81 2.86 -16.68
N THR A 147 7.65 2.11 -15.98
CA THR A 147 8.88 1.56 -16.56
C THR A 147 8.51 0.36 -17.42
N ASN A 148 8.50 0.54 -18.74
CA ASN A 148 8.24 -0.55 -19.68
C ASN A 148 9.36 -1.59 -19.63
N SER A 149 9.05 -2.86 -19.88
CA SER A 149 10.07 -3.89 -20.00
C SER A 149 10.99 -3.58 -21.19
N PRO A 150 12.32 -3.43 -20.97
CA PRO A 150 13.27 -3.20 -22.05
C PRO A 150 13.57 -4.48 -22.85
N ILE A 151 13.20 -5.64 -22.30
CA ILE A 151 13.50 -6.97 -22.87
C ILE A 151 12.25 -7.66 -23.41
N SER A 152 12.46 -8.60 -24.33
CA SER A 152 11.40 -9.43 -24.90
C SER A 152 10.82 -10.39 -23.86
N MET A 153 9.63 -10.92 -24.12
CA MET A 153 9.01 -11.91 -23.23
C MET A 153 9.87 -13.17 -23.07
N VAL A 154 10.61 -13.57 -24.11
CA VAL A 154 11.48 -14.76 -24.06
C VAL A 154 12.67 -14.51 -23.14
N ASP A 155 13.32 -13.36 -23.28
CA ASP A 155 14.44 -12.97 -22.44
C ASP A 155 14.01 -12.76 -20.98
N TYR A 156 12.81 -12.23 -20.77
CA TYR A 156 12.22 -12.09 -19.44
C TYR A 156 12.02 -13.45 -18.75
N LEU A 157 11.48 -14.44 -19.48
CA LEU A 157 11.32 -15.79 -18.95
C LEU A 157 12.68 -16.46 -18.65
N GLN A 158 13.68 -16.22 -19.49
CA GLN A 158 15.05 -16.69 -19.24
C GLN A 158 15.63 -16.05 -17.98
N LEU A 159 15.48 -14.74 -17.82
CA LEU A 159 15.93 -14.01 -16.64
C LEU A 159 15.29 -14.53 -15.35
N GLN A 160 13.98 -14.85 -15.38
CA GLN A 160 13.28 -15.44 -14.24
C GLN A 160 13.78 -16.85 -13.86
N LEU A 161 14.38 -17.59 -14.80
CA LEU A 161 14.98 -18.89 -14.51
C LEU A 161 16.38 -18.76 -13.91
N GLU A 162 17.13 -17.72 -14.30
CA GLU A 162 18.52 -17.51 -13.88
C GLU A 162 18.64 -16.73 -12.56
N VAL A 163 17.76 -15.75 -12.36
CA VAL A 163 17.77 -14.87 -11.18
C VAL A 163 16.51 -15.13 -10.37
N ASP A 164 16.69 -15.57 -9.12
CA ASP A 164 15.63 -15.60 -8.11
C ASP A 164 15.69 -14.32 -7.25
N PRO A 165 14.78 -13.34 -7.46
CA PRO A 165 14.78 -12.09 -6.70
C PRO A 165 14.59 -12.28 -5.21
N LEU A 166 14.03 -13.40 -4.73
CA LEU A 166 13.74 -13.62 -3.30
C LEU A 166 14.85 -14.37 -2.56
N SER A 167 15.86 -14.84 -3.28
CA SER A 167 16.99 -15.57 -2.73
C SER A 167 17.86 -14.67 -1.83
N ASP A 168 18.16 -15.11 -0.61
CA ASP A 168 18.97 -14.35 0.35
C ASP A 168 20.41 -14.87 0.50
N ILE A 169 20.95 -15.53 -0.55
CA ILE A 169 22.28 -16.17 -0.55
C ILE A 169 23.42 -15.21 -0.13
N HIS A 170 23.39 -13.96 -0.58
CA HIS A 170 24.49 -13.01 -0.38
C HIS A 170 24.34 -12.12 0.86
N ASN A 171 23.20 -12.20 1.57
CA ASN A 171 22.89 -11.38 2.75
C ASN A 171 23.18 -9.86 2.56
N ASP A 172 23.01 -9.35 1.34
CA ASP A 172 23.33 -7.99 0.93
C ASP A 172 22.08 -7.20 0.52
N HIS A 173 20.92 -7.64 1.01
CA HIS A 173 19.61 -7.09 0.67
C HIS A 173 19.28 -7.10 -0.83
N GLY A 174 19.93 -7.95 -1.63
CA GLY A 174 19.62 -8.13 -3.05
C GLY A 174 20.44 -7.28 -4.01
N ILE A 175 21.49 -6.61 -3.54
CA ILE A 175 22.39 -5.82 -4.39
C ILE A 175 23.07 -6.72 -5.43
N SER A 176 23.53 -7.91 -5.04
CA SER A 176 24.16 -8.87 -5.96
C SER A 176 23.20 -9.34 -7.06
N HIS A 177 21.91 -9.49 -6.74
CA HIS A 177 20.91 -9.84 -7.74
C HIS A 177 20.70 -8.70 -8.73
N PHE A 178 20.66 -7.46 -8.25
CA PHE A 178 20.57 -6.27 -9.10
C PHE A 178 21.79 -6.12 -10.04
N LEU A 179 22.99 -6.46 -9.57
CA LEU A 179 24.20 -6.40 -10.39
C LEU A 179 24.31 -7.53 -11.42
N ASN A 180 23.53 -8.61 -11.25
CA ASN A 180 23.53 -9.79 -12.13
C ASN A 180 22.33 -9.81 -13.10
N THR A 181 21.37 -8.90 -12.96
CA THR A 181 20.26 -8.65 -13.89
C THR A 181 20.63 -7.63 -14.95
#